data_AF-A0A7W8CBX3-F1
#
_entry.id   AF-A0A7W8CBX3-F1
#
_cell.length_a   1.000
_cell.length_b   1.000
_cell.length_c   1.000
_cell.angle_alpha   90.00
_cell.angle_beta   90.00
_cell.angle_gamma   90.00
#
_symmetry.space_group_name_H-M   'P 1'
#
loop_
_entity.id
_entity.type
_entity.pdbx_description
1 polymer ?
#
loop_
_entity_poly.entity_id
_entity_poly.type
_entity_poly.pdbx_seq_one_letter_code
_entity_poly.pdbx_strand_id
1 'polypeptide(L)'
;MTDRAFALVVCTGCTAEQGISVLDELRATIRSCPHGVLVAAGCMLGSLTCAARPDRPGVLVLLQPCAIDRTPVGSATWVGPINNRHDAAAVGDWVRNGDWRLGSLPEHLRPAMNSKRHAGSRN
;
A
#
# COMPACT_ATOMS: atom_id res chain seq x y z
N MET A 1 -16.56 3.43 6.88
CA MET A 1 -15.29 4.06 6.46
C MET A 1 -14.50 4.40 7.71
N THR A 2 -13.20 4.15 7.70
CA THR A 2 -12.32 4.40 8.85
C THR A 2 -12.15 5.89 9.10
N ASP A 3 -12.03 6.24 10.38
CA ASP A 3 -11.64 7.57 10.86
C ASP A 3 -10.18 7.59 11.34
N ARG A 4 -9.46 6.47 11.23
CA ARG A 4 -8.04 6.41 11.61
C ARG A 4 -7.20 7.17 10.58
N ALA A 5 -6.21 7.95 11.04
CA ALA A 5 -5.29 8.66 10.16
C ALA A 5 -4.23 7.71 9.56
N PHE A 6 -3.95 7.89 8.26
CA PHE A 6 -2.93 7.13 7.53
C PHE A 6 -2.45 7.88 6.30
N ALA A 7 -1.26 7.50 5.83
CA ALA A 7 -0.77 7.81 4.48
C ALA A 7 -0.72 6.52 3.66
N LEU A 8 -1.28 6.54 2.46
CA LEU A 8 -1.15 5.50 1.45
C LEU A 8 -0.24 6.01 0.34
N VAL A 9 0.95 5.41 0.22
CA VAL A 9 1.96 5.80 -0.75
C VAL A 9 1.92 4.85 -1.94
N VAL A 10 1.68 5.36 -3.14
CA VAL A 10 1.64 4.61 -4.39
C VAL A 10 2.96 4.75 -5.13
N CYS A 11 3.58 3.61 -5.46
CA CYS A 11 4.81 3.58 -6.24
C CYS A 11 4.53 3.84 -7.72
N THR A 12 4.98 4.98 -8.25
CA THR A 12 4.84 5.35 -9.68
C THR A 12 5.93 4.75 -10.56
N GLY A 13 6.96 4.12 -9.97
CA GLY A 13 7.99 3.38 -10.68
C GLY A 13 7.61 1.93 -11.00
N CYS A 14 6.46 1.45 -10.52
CA CYS A 14 5.90 0.15 -10.89
C CYS A 14 4.87 0.32 -12.00
N THR A 15 4.70 -0.70 -12.82
CA THR A 15 3.65 -0.76 -13.84
C THR A 15 2.62 -1.82 -13.47
N ALA A 16 1.35 -1.46 -13.60
CA ALA A 16 0.21 -2.39 -13.58
C ALA A 16 -0.15 -2.79 -15.02
N GLU A 17 -1.23 -3.56 -15.20
CA GLU A 17 -1.79 -3.84 -16.52
C GLU A 17 -2.12 -2.54 -17.29
N GLN A 18 -2.08 -2.62 -18.62
CA GLN A 18 -2.36 -1.47 -19.48
C GLN A 18 -3.80 -0.96 -19.25
N GLY A 19 -3.96 0.36 -19.13
CA GLY A 19 -5.27 1.01 -19.00
C GLY A 19 -5.78 1.19 -17.56
N ILE A 20 -4.96 0.89 -16.55
CA ILE A 20 -5.33 1.10 -15.13
C ILE A 20 -4.38 2.09 -14.46
N SER A 21 -4.95 3.16 -13.91
CA SER A 21 -4.25 4.08 -13.01
C SER A 21 -4.60 3.72 -11.57
N VAL A 22 -3.75 2.91 -10.92
CA VAL A 22 -3.93 2.51 -9.51
C VAL A 22 -4.07 3.72 -8.59
N LEU A 23 -3.37 4.82 -8.91
CA LEU A 23 -3.49 6.07 -8.19
C LEU A 23 -4.92 6.63 -8.26
N ASP A 24 -5.53 6.64 -9.45
CA ASP A 24 -6.88 7.19 -9.63
C ASP A 24 -7.97 6.29 -9.06
N GLU A 25 -7.83 4.97 -9.18
CA GLU A 25 -8.74 4.01 -8.53
C GLU A 25 -8.77 4.19 -7.01
N LEU A 26 -7.59 4.36 -6.39
CA LEU A 26 -7.50 4.54 -4.94
C LEU A 26 -7.94 5.94 -4.50
N ARG A 27 -7.84 6.95 -5.37
CA ARG A 27 -8.17 8.34 -5.05
C ARG A 27 -9.60 8.51 -4.54
N ALA A 28 -10.58 7.84 -5.15
CA ALA A 28 -11.97 7.90 -4.71
C ALA A 28 -12.14 7.35 -3.29
N THR A 29 -11.50 6.21 -3.01
CA THR A 29 -11.50 5.61 -1.67
C THR A 29 -10.87 6.52 -0.64
N ILE A 30 -9.69 7.09 -0.93
CA ILE A 30 -8.98 7.94 0.05
C ILE A 30 -9.73 9.24 0.32
N ARG A 31 -10.34 9.87 -0.69
CA ARG A 31 -11.18 11.07 -0.51
C ARG A 31 -12.35 10.85 0.44
N SER A 32 -12.81 9.61 0.54
CA SER A 32 -13.88 9.25 1.47
C SER A 32 -13.37 9.18 2.92
N CYS A 33 -12.09 8.83 3.16
CA CYS A 33 -11.53 8.66 4.51
C CYS A 33 -11.12 10.03 5.10
N PRO A 34 -11.73 10.51 6.20
CA PRO A 34 -11.53 11.87 6.73
C PRO A 34 -10.07 12.26 6.98
N HIS A 35 -9.26 11.30 7.39
CA HIS A 35 -7.85 11.50 7.71
C HIS A 35 -6.90 10.73 6.77
N GLY A 36 -7.39 10.21 5.65
CA GLY A 36 -6.57 9.52 4.66
C GLY A 36 -5.81 10.49 3.76
N VAL A 37 -4.53 10.21 3.50
CA VAL A 37 -3.72 10.94 2.51
C VAL A 37 -3.20 9.97 1.47
N LEU A 38 -3.33 10.33 0.19
CA LEU A 38 -2.77 9.59 -0.93
C LEU A 38 -1.51 10.31 -1.42
N VAL A 39 -0.39 9.58 -1.47
CA VAL A 39 0.91 10.11 -1.88
C VAL A 39 1.38 9.34 -3.11
N ALA A 40 1.83 10.03 -4.15
CA ALA A 40 2.56 9.40 -5.25
C ALA A 40 4.06 9.56 -5.00
N ALA A 41 4.81 8.47 -5.10
CA ALA A 41 6.26 8.49 -4.91
C ALA A 41 6.95 7.65 -5.98
N GLY A 42 8.21 8.00 -6.29
CA GLY A 42 9.08 7.15 -7.12
C GLY A 42 9.33 5.77 -6.50
N CYS A 43 10.23 4.99 -7.08
CA CYS A 43 10.46 3.62 -6.62
C CYS A 43 10.93 3.57 -5.15
N MET A 44 10.08 3.09 -4.26
CA MET A 44 10.37 3.01 -2.82
C MET A 44 11.30 1.85 -2.42
N LEU A 45 11.53 0.88 -3.33
CA LEU A 45 12.45 -0.24 -3.12
C LEU A 45 13.82 -0.04 -3.78
N GLY A 46 13.96 0.98 -4.62
CA GLY A 46 15.06 1.11 -5.58
C GLY A 46 14.90 0.20 -6.80
N SER A 47 15.48 0.62 -7.93
CA SER A 47 15.25 -0.02 -9.25
C SER A 47 15.63 -1.50 -9.28
N LEU A 48 16.77 -1.87 -8.69
CA LEU A 48 17.28 -3.24 -8.70
C LEU A 48 16.40 -4.18 -7.86
N THR A 49 16.13 -3.83 -6.61
CA THR A 49 15.28 -4.62 -5.71
C THR A 49 13.86 -4.76 -6.25
N CYS A 50 13.33 -3.69 -6.84
CA CYS A 50 12.02 -3.71 -7.47
C CYS A 50 11.99 -4.67 -8.66
N ALA A 51 13.05 -4.70 -9.49
CA ALA A 51 13.15 -5.60 -10.63
C ALA A 51 13.33 -7.08 -10.26
N ALA A 52 14.06 -7.36 -9.18
CA ALA A 52 14.33 -8.72 -8.69
C ALA A 52 13.18 -9.33 -7.87
N ARG A 53 12.07 -8.60 -7.70
CA ARG A 53 10.97 -8.99 -6.83
C ARG A 53 10.16 -10.13 -7.46
N PRO A 54 9.83 -11.22 -6.71
CA PRO A 54 9.16 -12.40 -7.28
C PRO A 54 7.71 -12.15 -7.69
N ASP A 55 7.07 -11.16 -7.09
CA ASP A 55 5.68 -10.73 -7.29
C ASP A 55 5.61 -9.55 -8.29
N ARG A 56 6.43 -9.58 -9.35
CA ARG A 56 6.28 -8.70 -10.52
C ARG A 56 5.49 -9.41 -11.63
N PRO A 57 4.79 -8.66 -12.51
CA PRO A 57 4.60 -7.21 -12.52
C PRO A 57 3.60 -6.71 -11.44
N GLY A 58 3.34 -5.41 -11.40
CA GLY A 58 2.27 -4.83 -10.55
C GLY A 58 2.73 -3.75 -9.57
N VAL A 59 1.81 -2.84 -9.25
CA VAL A 59 2.06 -1.67 -8.41
C VAL A 59 2.16 -2.06 -6.94
N LEU A 60 3.15 -1.51 -6.26
CA LEU A 60 3.24 -1.55 -4.81
C LEU A 60 2.68 -0.29 -4.18
N VAL A 61 1.99 -0.48 -3.06
CA VAL A 61 1.63 0.59 -2.16
C VAL A 61 2.16 0.33 -0.75
N LEU A 62 2.37 1.40 -0.01
CA LEU A 62 2.77 1.37 1.39
C LEU A 62 1.72 2.11 2.22
N LEU A 63 1.08 1.41 3.16
CA LEU A 63 0.23 2.03 4.15
C LEU A 63 1.04 2.33 5.40
N GLN A 64 1.10 3.60 5.81
CA GLN A 64 1.68 4.03 7.07
C GLN A 64 0.56 4.60 7.94
N PRO A 65 0.19 3.92 9.05
CA PRO A 65 -0.65 4.55 10.07
C PRO A 65 0.08 5.76 10.64
N CYS A 66 -0.65 6.83 10.94
CA CYS A 66 -0.08 8.04 11.50
C CYS A 66 -1.05 8.71 12.46
N ALA A 67 -0.57 9.67 13.24
CA ALA A 67 -1.40 10.61 13.97
C ALA A 67 -1.95 11.69 13.03
N ILE A 68 -2.89 12.52 13.52
CA ILE A 68 -3.54 13.58 12.72
C ILE A 68 -2.50 14.61 12.22
N ASP A 69 -1.46 14.87 13.00
CA ASP A 69 -0.31 15.71 12.66
C ASP A 69 0.67 15.06 11.66
N ARG A 70 0.35 13.85 11.18
CA ARG A 70 1.13 13.02 10.24
C ARG A 70 2.41 12.42 10.81
N THR A 71 2.60 12.48 12.13
CA THR A 71 3.63 11.70 12.81
C THR A 71 3.37 10.20 12.60
N PRO A 72 4.32 9.42 12.07
CA PRO A 72 4.14 7.97 11.88
C PRO A 72 3.84 7.26 13.20
N VAL A 73 2.85 6.37 13.18
CA VAL A 73 2.48 5.53 14.32
C VAL A 73 2.53 4.07 13.91
N GLY A 74 3.33 3.27 14.63
CA GLY A 74 3.47 1.85 14.33
C GLY A 74 4.13 1.55 12.99
N SER A 75 4.03 0.30 12.56
CA SER A 75 4.73 -0.21 11.38
C SER A 75 4.00 0.10 10.07
N ALA A 76 4.75 0.56 9.07
CA ALA A 76 4.28 0.60 7.70
C ALA A 76 4.06 -0.83 7.15
N THR A 77 3.01 -0.98 6.35
CA THR A 77 2.59 -2.24 5.73
C THR A 77 2.66 -2.11 4.21
N TRP A 78 3.45 -2.98 3.58
CA TRP A 78 3.51 -3.10 2.12
C TRP A 78 2.33 -3.89 1.60
N VAL A 79 1.74 -3.47 0.49
CA VAL A 79 0.59 -4.13 -0.14
C VAL A 79 0.79 -4.17 -1.66
N GLY A 80 0.38 -5.26 -2.28
CA GLY A 80 0.50 -5.54 -3.71
C GLY A 80 1.15 -6.89 -3.98
N PRO A 81 1.43 -7.22 -5.25
CA PRO A 81 1.27 -6.39 -6.45
C PRO A 81 -0.19 -6.12 -6.82
N ILE A 82 -0.52 -4.86 -7.09
CA ILE A 82 -1.82 -4.45 -7.65
C ILE A 82 -1.69 -4.47 -9.17
N ASN A 83 -2.39 -5.41 -9.81
CA ASN A 83 -2.32 -5.59 -11.27
C ASN A 83 -3.54 -5.06 -11.99
N ASN A 84 -4.72 -5.21 -11.38
CA ASN A 84 -5.99 -4.88 -12.01
C ASN A 84 -6.94 -4.08 -11.10
N ARG A 85 -8.13 -3.74 -11.62
CA ARG A 85 -9.15 -2.97 -10.89
C ARG A 85 -9.70 -3.71 -9.67
N HIS A 86 -9.79 -5.04 -9.75
CA HIS A 86 -10.27 -5.86 -8.63
C HIS A 86 -9.27 -5.82 -7.47
N ASP A 87 -7.97 -5.86 -7.76
CA ASP A 87 -6.93 -5.67 -6.75
C ASP A 87 -7.01 -4.28 -6.12
N ALA A 88 -7.13 -3.24 -6.94
CA ALA A 88 -7.25 -1.86 -6.45
C ALA A 88 -8.51 -1.67 -5.58
N ALA A 89 -9.63 -2.29 -5.95
CA ALA A 89 -10.85 -2.31 -5.16
C ALA A 89 -10.66 -3.04 -3.83
N ALA A 90 -10.03 -4.21 -3.83
CA ALA A 90 -9.74 -4.98 -2.61
C ALA A 90 -8.84 -4.20 -1.64
N VAL A 91 -7.81 -3.50 -2.16
CA VAL A 91 -6.98 -2.59 -1.36
C VAL A 91 -7.82 -1.41 -0.85
N GLY A 92 -8.69 -0.84 -1.67
CA GLY A 92 -9.57 0.25 -1.28
C GLY A 92 -10.51 -0.13 -0.13
N ASP A 93 -11.14 -1.29 -0.21
CA ASP A 93 -12.02 -1.82 0.83
C ASP A 93 -11.26 -2.09 2.13
N TRP A 94 -10.07 -2.69 2.01
CA TRP A 94 -9.18 -2.92 3.15
C TRP A 94 -8.77 -1.62 3.85
N VAL A 95 -8.41 -0.59 3.08
CA VAL A 95 -8.11 0.74 3.62
C VAL A 95 -9.32 1.31 4.34
N ARG A 96 -10.50 1.24 3.69
CA ARG A 96 -11.77 1.76 4.21
C ARG A 96 -12.19 1.10 5.52
N ASN A 97 -11.87 -0.19 5.70
CA ASN A 97 -12.21 -0.95 6.90
C ASN A 97 -11.38 -0.55 8.12
N GLY A 98 -10.13 -0.10 7.94
CA GLY A 98 -9.32 0.49 9.02
C GLY A 98 -8.65 -0.50 9.98
N ASP A 99 -8.88 -1.80 9.87
CA ASP A 99 -8.19 -2.84 10.68
C ASP A 99 -6.73 -3.02 10.24
N TRP A 100 -6.46 -2.83 8.95
CA TRP A 100 -5.14 -2.88 8.31
C TRP A 100 -4.26 -4.09 8.66
N ARG A 101 -4.87 -5.21 9.05
CA ARG A 101 -4.16 -6.48 9.20
C ARG A 101 -3.89 -7.06 7.82
N LEU A 102 -2.66 -7.52 7.57
CA LEU A 102 -2.34 -8.18 6.29
C LEU A 102 -3.21 -9.40 6.02
N GLY A 103 -3.59 -10.13 7.08
CA GLY A 103 -4.46 -11.31 6.99
C GLY A 103 -5.86 -11.04 6.44
N SER A 104 -6.32 -9.78 6.37
CA SER A 104 -7.61 -9.43 5.78
C SER A 104 -7.54 -9.06 4.29
N LEU A 105 -6.35 -8.96 3.69
CA LEU A 105 -6.19 -8.78 2.24
C LEU A 105 -6.17 -10.14 1.53
N PRO A 106 -6.53 -10.25 0.25
CA PRO A 106 -6.21 -11.41 -0.58
C PRO A 106 -4.71 -11.79 -0.49
N GLU A 107 -4.38 -13.08 -0.52
CA GLU A 107 -3.00 -13.57 -0.31
C GLU A 107 -2.00 -12.99 -1.33
N HIS A 108 -2.41 -12.87 -2.60
CA HIS A 108 -1.56 -12.32 -3.66
C HIS A 108 -1.26 -10.83 -3.50
N LEU A 109 -1.95 -10.12 -2.61
CA LEU A 109 -1.69 -8.71 -2.27
C LEU A 109 -0.82 -8.55 -1.02
N ARG A 110 -0.28 -9.64 -0.49
CA ARG A 110 0.56 -9.67 0.72
C ARG A 110 2.02 -9.94 0.33
N PRO A 111 2.81 -8.91 0.01
CA PRO A 111 4.17 -9.12 -0.47
C PRO A 111 5.07 -9.66 0.64
N ALA A 112 5.99 -10.55 0.29
CA ALA A 112 6.91 -11.22 1.23
C ALA A 112 7.83 -10.24 2.01
N MET A 113 7.95 -8.99 1.57
CA MET A 113 8.74 -7.96 2.24
C MET A 113 8.20 -7.57 3.64
N ASN A 114 6.92 -7.85 3.92
CA ASN A 114 6.37 -7.64 5.26
C ASN A 114 6.98 -8.59 6.30
N SER A 115 7.34 -9.82 5.90
CA SER A 115 7.92 -10.83 6.79
C SER A 115 9.33 -10.46 7.27
N LYS A 116 10.05 -9.60 6.54
CA LYS A 116 11.43 -9.20 6.87
C LYS A 116 11.52 -8.12 7.96
N ARG A 117 10.41 -7.50 8.37
CA ARG A 117 10.40 -6.43 9.39
C ARG A 117 10.32 -6.93 10.84
N HIS A 118 10.12 -8.22 11.08
CA HIS A 118 10.17 -8.81 12.43
C HIS A 118 11.60 -9.12 12.92
N ALA A 119 12.63 -8.93 12.09
CA ALA A 119 14.03 -9.22 12.44
C ALA A 119 14.87 -7.97 12.76
N GLY A 120 14.23 -6.83 13.06
CA GLY A 120 14.90 -5.54 13.26
C GLY A 120 14.50 -4.84 14.55
N SER A 121 14.51 -5.55 15.68
CA SER A 121 14.54 -4.91 17.00
C SER A 121 15.48 -5.72 17.89
N ARG A 122 16.76 -5.31 17.88
CA ARG A 122 17.80 -5.58 18.87
C ARG A 122 19.10 -4.93 18.40
N ASN A 123 19.34 -3.67 18.80
CA ASN A 123 20.35 -3.32 19.81
C ASN A 123 20.31 -1.81 20.05
#